data_AF-A0A670XQA9-F1
#
_entry.id   AF-A0A670XQA9-F1
#
_cell.length_a   1.000
_cell.length_b   1.000
_cell.length_c   1.000
_cell.angle_alpha   90.00
_cell.angle_beta   90.00
_cell.angle_gamma   90.00
#
_symmetry.space_group_name_H-M   'P 1'
#
loop_
_entity.id
_entity.type
_entity.pdbx_description
1 polymer ?
#
loop_
_entity_poly.entity_id
_entity_poly.type
_entity_poly.pdbx_seq_one_letter_code
_entity_poly.pdbx_strand_id
1 'polypeptide(L)'
;MPQILPDCSSSLSHSSLATAGSAGIDLITQEEIEFKIPLEVKIVPSQFKGFLPSGLVGLILPRSFAHKKGCFVVPGVIDSDYTALEYSCFCYKKEKWEMAFPS
;
A
#
# COMPACT_ATOMS: atom_id res chain seq x y z
N MET A 1 14.48 -37.32 18.71
CA MET A 1 13.29 -36.47 18.51
C MET A 1 13.69 -35.39 17.52
N PRO A 2 13.27 -35.45 16.24
CA PRO A 2 13.52 -34.34 15.33
C PRO A 2 12.64 -33.17 15.75
N GLN A 3 13.24 -32.00 15.93
CA GLN A 3 12.51 -30.75 16.17
C GLN A 3 11.80 -30.38 14.87
N ILE A 4 10.47 -30.35 14.91
CA ILE A 4 9.63 -29.88 13.81
C ILE A 4 9.90 -28.38 13.68
N LEU A 5 10.56 -27.96 12.58
CA LEU A 5 10.60 -26.55 12.22
C LEU A 5 9.14 -26.07 12.05
N PRO A 6 8.77 -24.88 12.55
CA PRO A 6 7.47 -24.32 12.22
C PRO A 6 7.39 -24.15 10.70
N ASP A 7 6.37 -24.76 10.09
CA ASP A 7 6.02 -24.55 8.69
C ASP A 7 5.91 -23.05 8.44
N CYS A 8 6.87 -22.49 7.72
CA CYS A 8 6.85 -21.10 7.27
C CYS A 8 5.94 -20.99 6.04
N SER A 9 4.68 -21.42 6.20
CA SER A 9 3.61 -21.11 5.26
C SER A 9 2.83 -19.92 5.80
N SER A 10 3.49 -18.78 6.00
CA SER A 10 2.77 -17.50 6.05
C SER A 10 2.27 -17.24 4.64
N SER A 11 1.12 -17.82 4.32
CA SER A 11 0.44 -17.66 3.05
C SER A 11 0.16 -16.18 2.86
N LEU A 12 0.95 -15.56 1.99
CA LEU A 12 0.58 -14.31 1.34
C LEU A 12 -0.76 -14.56 0.67
N SER A 13 -1.85 -14.20 1.35
CA SER A 13 -3.20 -14.42 0.84
C SER A 13 -3.38 -13.56 -0.41
N HIS A 14 -3.16 -14.22 -1.56
CA HIS A 14 -3.68 -13.92 -2.88
C HIS A 14 -3.67 -12.46 -3.34
N SER A 15 -2.49 -11.86 -3.41
CA SER A 15 -2.27 -10.73 -4.32
C SER A 15 -1.50 -11.25 -5.53
N SER A 16 -2.25 -11.71 -6.54
CA SER A 16 -1.66 -12.14 -7.81
C SER A 16 -1.05 -10.95 -8.53
N LEU A 17 0.09 -11.16 -9.19
CA LEU A 17 0.64 -10.18 -10.12
C LEU A 17 -0.47 -9.75 -11.11
N ALA A 18 -0.54 -8.46 -11.41
CA ALA A 18 -1.54 -7.93 -12.33
C ALA A 18 -1.45 -8.59 -13.71
N THR A 19 -0.22 -8.88 -14.16
CA THR A 19 0.08 -9.65 -15.37
C THR A 19 1.35 -10.50 -15.16
N ALA A 20 1.54 -11.52 -16.00
CA ALA A 20 2.84 -12.19 -16.11
C ALA A 20 3.94 -11.14 -16.37
N GLY A 21 5.04 -11.23 -15.62
CA GLY A 21 6.18 -10.30 -15.73
C GLY A 21 6.00 -8.94 -15.06
N SER A 22 4.94 -8.73 -14.26
CA SER A 22 4.81 -7.50 -13.46
C SER A 22 6.00 -7.31 -12.51
N ALA A 23 6.51 -6.08 -12.42
CA ALA A 23 7.65 -5.74 -11.56
C ALA A 23 7.30 -5.72 -10.06
N GLY A 24 6.01 -5.68 -9.72
CA GLY A 24 5.53 -5.64 -8.36
C GLY A 24 4.08 -6.09 -8.25
N ILE A 25 3.58 -6.06 -7.02
CA ILE A 25 2.23 -6.48 -6.66
C ILE A 25 1.41 -5.24 -6.31
N ASP A 26 0.14 -5.21 -6.73
CA ASP A 26 -0.76 -4.11 -6.36
C ASP A 26 -1.17 -4.21 -4.88
N LEU A 27 -0.98 -3.12 -4.13
CA LEU A 27 -1.55 -2.97 -2.79
C LEU A 27 -3.03 -2.59 -2.90
N ILE A 28 -3.86 -3.28 -2.13
CA ILE A 28 -5.31 -3.08 -2.05
C ILE A 28 -5.61 -2.49 -0.68
N THR A 29 -6.40 -1.41 -0.67
CA THR A 29 -6.88 -0.78 0.56
C THR A 29 -7.83 -1.70 1.29
N GLN A 30 -7.63 -1.91 2.60
CA GLN A 30 -8.57 -2.74 3.38
C GLN A 30 -9.88 -2.02 3.74
N GLU A 31 -9.88 -0.69 3.67
CA GLU A 31 -11.01 0.17 4.01
C GLU A 31 -11.17 1.30 2.99
N GLU A 32 -12.33 1.94 2.99
CA GLU A 32 -12.58 3.12 2.16
C GLU A 32 -11.84 4.34 2.74
N ILE A 33 -10.95 4.92 1.96
CA ILE A 33 -10.15 6.09 2.37
C ILE A 33 -10.77 7.35 1.80
N GLU A 34 -11.44 8.13 2.65
CA GLU A 34 -11.95 9.45 2.28
C GLU A 34 -10.92 10.54 2.62
N PHE A 35 -10.49 11.33 1.64
CA PHE A 35 -9.64 12.52 1.89
C PHE A 35 -10.52 13.75 2.13
N LYS A 36 -10.37 14.40 3.28
CA LYS A 36 -11.17 15.54 3.74
C LYS A 36 -10.65 16.87 3.23
N ILE A 37 -9.36 17.01 3.01
CA ILE A 37 -8.75 18.26 2.49
C ILE A 37 -7.71 17.96 1.41
N PRO A 38 -7.46 18.89 0.47
CA PRO A 38 -6.34 18.77 -0.45
C PRO A 38 -5.01 18.68 0.31
N LEU A 39 -4.10 17.85 -0.20
CA LEU A 39 -2.78 17.57 0.39
C LEU A 39 -2.82 16.87 1.76
N GLU A 40 -3.98 16.34 2.18
CA GLU A 40 -4.05 15.47 3.33
C GLU A 40 -3.26 14.18 3.08
N VAL A 41 -2.36 13.85 3.99
CA VAL A 41 -1.66 12.57 4.04
C VAL A 41 -2.44 11.63 4.95
N LYS A 42 -2.75 10.44 4.44
CA LYS A 42 -3.36 9.37 5.20
C LYS A 42 -2.46 8.14 5.23
N ILE A 43 -2.40 7.51 6.40
CA ILE A 43 -1.84 6.17 6.56
C ILE A 43 -2.95 5.19 6.14
N VAL A 44 -2.62 4.30 5.22
CA VAL A 44 -3.55 3.36 4.61
C VAL A 44 -3.15 1.94 4.96
N PRO A 45 -4.03 1.16 5.60
CA PRO A 45 -3.75 -0.25 5.88
C PRO A 45 -3.75 -1.04 4.57
N SER A 46 -2.72 -1.87 4.39
CA SER A 46 -2.63 -2.79 3.25
C SER A 46 -3.16 -4.18 3.59
N GLN A 47 -3.41 -4.98 2.55
CA GLN A 47 -3.77 -6.38 2.71
C GLN A 47 -2.60 -7.29 3.10
N PHE A 48 -1.38 -6.76 3.15
CA PHE A 48 -0.18 -7.54 3.38
C PHE A 48 0.07 -7.73 4.88
N LYS A 49 0.29 -8.98 5.28
CA LYS A 49 0.65 -9.36 6.65
C LYS A 49 1.78 -10.37 6.61
N GLY A 50 2.76 -10.19 7.50
CA GLY A 50 3.88 -11.11 7.65
C GLY A 50 5.20 -10.54 7.16
N PHE A 51 6.22 -11.39 7.16
CA PHE A 51 7.60 -11.01 6.86
C PHE A 51 7.91 -11.09 5.37
N LEU A 52 8.84 -10.27 4.91
CA LEU A 52 9.46 -10.48 3.61
C LEU A 52 10.53 -11.56 3.71
N PRO A 53 10.91 -12.20 2.59
CA PRO A 53 12.04 -13.11 2.59
C PRO A 53 13.31 -12.42 3.14
N SER A 54 14.07 -13.15 3.95
CA SER A 54 15.28 -12.62 4.59
C SER A 54 16.27 -12.07 3.56
N GLY A 55 16.86 -10.91 3.85
CA GLY A 55 17.81 -10.23 2.98
C GLY A 55 17.18 -9.42 1.84
N LEU A 56 15.85 -9.30 1.80
CA LEU A 56 15.13 -8.44 0.86
C LEU A 56 14.50 -7.25 1.57
N VAL A 57 14.23 -6.20 0.79
CA VAL A 57 13.38 -5.08 1.19
C VAL A 57 12.21 -4.98 0.23
N GLY A 58 11.08 -4.53 0.75
CA GLY A 58 9.92 -4.18 -0.06
C GLY A 58 10.00 -2.72 -0.47
N LEU A 59 9.63 -2.40 -1.71
CA LEU A 59 9.49 -1.02 -2.16
C LEU A 59 8.03 -0.71 -2.39
N ILE A 60 7.55 0.33 -1.71
CA ILE A 60 6.23 0.90 -1.96
C ILE A 60 6.42 1.99 -3.00
N LEU A 61 5.83 1.80 -4.18
CA LEU A 61 5.99 2.73 -5.30
C LEU A 61 4.62 3.17 -5.84
N PRO A 62 4.49 4.41 -6.34
CA PRO A 62 3.27 4.88 -6.99
C PRO A 62 2.92 4.03 -8.21
N ARG A 63 1.63 3.68 -8.34
CA ARG A 63 1.11 3.11 -9.59
C ARG A 63 1.04 4.18 -10.66
N SER A 64 1.57 3.89 -11.84
CA SER A 64 1.71 4.87 -12.94
C SER A 64 0.40 5.53 -13.38
N PHE A 65 -0.79 4.96 -13.12
CA PHE A 65 -2.08 5.58 -13.45
C PHE A 65 -2.74 6.31 -12.27
N ALA A 66 -2.27 6.11 -11.04
CA ALA A 66 -2.91 6.65 -9.83
C ALA A 66 -2.88 8.18 -9.79
N HIS A 67 -1.84 8.81 -10.35
CA HIS A 67 -1.74 10.28 -10.45
C HIS A 67 -2.91 10.89 -11.26
N LYS A 68 -3.46 10.19 -12.26
CA LYS A 68 -4.63 10.69 -13.00
C LYS A 68 -5.88 10.77 -12.14
N LYS A 69 -5.92 10.00 -11.05
CA LYS A 69 -6.97 10.03 -10.03
C LYS A 69 -6.67 11.01 -8.89
N GLY A 70 -5.58 11.78 -8.97
CA GLY A 70 -5.22 12.75 -7.93
C GLY A 70 -4.59 12.13 -6.69
N CYS A 71 -4.22 10.86 -6.73
CA CYS A 71 -3.59 10.17 -5.61
C CYS A 71 -2.10 9.99 -5.87
N PHE A 72 -1.29 10.20 -4.83
CA PHE A 72 0.13 9.92 -4.85
C PHE A 72 0.51 9.12 -3.61
N VAL A 73 1.19 7.99 -3.82
CA VAL A 73 1.75 7.18 -2.75
C VAL A 73 3.13 7.72 -2.43
N VAL A 74 3.41 7.99 -1.16
CA VAL A 74 4.76 8.37 -0.74
C VAL A 74 5.65 7.13 -0.85
N PRO A 75 6.73 7.16 -1.66
CA PRO A 75 7.61 6.03 -1.77
C PRO A 75 8.19 5.64 -0.41
N GLY A 76 8.27 4.34 -0.14
CA GLY A 76 8.71 3.81 1.14
C GLY A 76 9.49 2.52 0.99
N VAL A 77 10.29 2.21 2.02
CA VAL A 77 11.04 0.95 2.15
C VAL A 77 10.41 0.15 3.28
N ILE A 78 10.24 -1.15 3.05
CA ILE A 78 9.74 -2.10 4.03
C ILE A 78 10.89 -3.02 4.40
N ASP A 79 11.29 -2.99 5.67
CA ASP A 79 12.28 -3.92 6.21
C ASP A 79 11.73 -5.35 6.27
N SER A 80 12.59 -6.35 6.16
CA SER A 80 12.16 -7.75 6.08
C SER A 80 11.45 -8.26 7.32
N ASP A 81 11.76 -7.70 8.48
CA ASP A 81 11.18 -8.03 9.78
C ASP A 81 9.94 -7.19 10.13
N TYR A 82 9.50 -6.30 9.23
CA TYR A 82 8.30 -5.50 9.44
C TYR A 82 7.03 -6.27 9.02
N THR A 83 6.09 -6.43 9.95
CA THR A 83 4.95 -7.35 9.79
C THR A 83 3.62 -6.69 9.44
N ALA A 84 3.50 -5.38 9.67
CA ALA A 84 2.25 -4.64 9.58
C ALA A 84 2.37 -3.55 8.50
N LEU A 85 2.26 -3.92 7.23
CA LEU A 85 2.46 -2.98 6.13
C LEU A 85 1.34 -1.93 6.06
N GLU A 86 1.70 -0.70 6.40
CA GLU A 86 0.92 0.50 6.17
C GLU A 86 1.68 1.41 5.20
N TYR A 87 0.96 2.17 4.36
CA TYR A 87 1.58 3.11 3.44
C TYR A 87 0.93 4.48 3.49
N SER A 88 1.74 5.50 3.23
CA SER A 88 1.25 6.87 3.19
C SER A 88 0.78 7.22 1.78
N CYS A 89 -0.45 7.73 1.68
CA CYS A 89 -1.04 8.23 0.45
C CYS A 89 -1.54 9.65 0.68
N PHE A 90 -1.36 10.54 -0.29
CA PHE A 90 -2.00 11.85 -0.25
C PHE A 90 -2.80 12.14 -1.52
N CYS A 91 -3.91 12.83 -1.34
CA CYS A 91 -4.77 13.29 -2.43
C CYS A 91 -4.51 14.77 -2.70
N TYR A 92 -4.19 15.12 -3.95
CA TYR A 92 -3.95 16.51 -4.36
C TYR A 92 -5.03 17.05 -5.31
N LYS A 93 -6.09 16.27 -5.60
CA LYS A 93 -7.23 16.75 -6.37
C LYS A 93 -8.12 17.67 -5.53
N LYS A 94 -8.50 18.82 -6.13
CA LYS A 94 -9.43 19.80 -5.57
C LYS A 94 -10.91 19.49 -5.82
N GLU A 95 -11.22 18.44 -6.59
CA GLU A 95 -12.57 18.13 -7.10
C GLU A 95 -13.52 17.58 -6.01
N LYS A 96 -13.82 18.41 -5.01
CA LYS A 96 -15.02 18.35 -4.17
C LYS A 96 -15.35 19.68 -3.46
N TRP A 97 -14.53 20.73 -3.63
CA TRP A 97 -14.55 21.93 -2.76
C TRP A 97 -14.86 23.26 -3.45
N GLU A 98 -15.39 23.25 -4.67
CA GLU A 98 -15.87 24.48 -5.33
C GLU A 98 -17.28 24.94 -4.90
N MET A 99 -17.87 24.36 -3.84
CA MET A 99 -19.24 24.70 -3.40
C MET A 99 -19.40 25.05 -1.91
N ALA A 100 -18.39 25.58 -1.21
CA ALA A 100 -18.54 25.86 0.23
C ALA A 100 -17.86 27.12 0.79
N PHE A 101 -17.61 28.15 -0.01
CA PHE A 101 -17.30 29.48 0.55
C PHE A 101 -18.16 30.53 -0.14
N PRO A 102 -19.24 31.02 0.51
CA PRO A 102 -19.88 32.24 0.05
C PRO A 102 -18.89 33.41 0.22
N SER A 103 -18.89 34.28 -0.79
CA SER A 103 -18.16 35.55 -0.88
C SER A 103 -18.35 36.44 0.34
#